data_AF-A0A7V2NMI1-F1
#
_entry.id   AF-A0A7V2NMI1-F1
#
_cell.length_a   1.000
_cell.length_b   1.000
_cell.length_c   1.000
_cell.angle_alpha   90.00
_cell.angle_beta   90.00
_cell.angle_gamma   90.00
#
_symmetry.space_group_name_H-M   'P 1'
#
loop_
_entity.id
_entity.type
_entity.pdbx_description
1 polymer ?
#
loop_
_entity_poly.entity_id
_entity_poly.type
_entity_poly.pdbx_seq_one_letter_code
_entity_poly.pdbx_strand_id
1 'polypeptide(L)'
;IFREAETNNILINVVDKPELCSFFMPAVVNRGDLQIAVSTNGKSPALAKRIRRRLEEEYGPEYAPWLNLVSEYRRKIMQKEPDKRKRKQAYDRLFNSNILEKVRKLSRNNPEMVNNKIDVDKLISRFSEQ
;
A
#
# COMPACT_ATOMS: atom_id res chain seq x y z
N ILE A 1 9.36 -32.30 -11.69
CA ILE A 1 9.24 -30.83 -11.44
C ILE A 1 8.36 -30.10 -12.46
N PHE A 2 8.82 -29.57 -13.63
CA PHE A 2 7.92 -28.78 -14.51
C PHE A 2 6.66 -29.53 -14.96
N ARG A 3 6.82 -30.67 -15.65
CA ARG A 3 5.70 -31.51 -16.12
C ARG A 3 4.77 -31.96 -14.99
N GLU A 4 5.36 -32.21 -13.82
CA GLU A 4 4.64 -32.63 -12.62
C GLU A 4 3.82 -31.48 -12.03
N ALA A 5 4.36 -30.27 -11.97
CA ALA A 5 3.63 -29.07 -11.57
C ALA A 5 2.48 -28.78 -12.55
N GLU A 6 2.73 -28.91 -13.85
CA GLU A 6 1.72 -28.73 -14.90
C GLU A 6 0.56 -29.73 -14.77
N THR A 7 0.87 -31.01 -14.57
CA THR A 7 -0.13 -32.07 -14.39
C THR A 7 -0.97 -31.87 -13.12
N ASN A 8 -0.41 -31.24 -12.08
CA ASN A 8 -1.07 -31.00 -10.80
C ASN A 8 -1.66 -29.58 -10.68
N ASN A 9 -1.68 -28.76 -11.75
CA ASN A 9 -2.13 -27.36 -11.73
C ASN A 9 -1.43 -26.47 -10.67
N ILE A 10 -0.14 -26.73 -10.44
CA ILE A 10 0.69 -25.95 -9.52
C ILE A 10 1.40 -24.84 -10.31
N LEU A 11 1.31 -23.60 -9.82
CA LEU A 11 2.06 -22.48 -10.41
C LEU A 11 3.56 -22.74 -10.30
N ILE A 12 4.28 -22.63 -11.43
CA ILE A 12 5.72 -22.80 -11.50
C ILE A 12 6.39 -21.63 -12.22
N ASN A 13 7.48 -21.15 -11.66
CA ASN A 13 8.40 -20.22 -12.31
C ASN A 13 9.77 -20.88 -12.32
N VAL A 14 10.30 -21.12 -13.52
CA VAL A 14 11.64 -21.68 -13.72
C VAL A 14 12.58 -20.53 -14.08
N VAL A 15 13.49 -20.22 -13.18
CA VAL A 15 14.48 -19.15 -13.35
C VAL A 15 15.24 -19.36 -14.67
N ASP A 16 15.39 -18.28 -15.42
CA ASP A 16 16.06 -18.22 -16.74
C ASP A 16 15.44 -19.08 -17.85
N LYS A 17 14.24 -19.66 -17.65
CA LYS A 17 13.49 -20.44 -18.67
C LYS A 17 12.03 -19.96 -18.80
N PRO A 18 11.78 -18.83 -19.49
CA PRO A 18 10.43 -18.25 -19.63
C PRO A 18 9.39 -19.21 -20.21
N GLU A 19 9.81 -20.10 -21.12
CA GLU A 19 8.96 -21.11 -21.75
C GLU A 19 8.48 -22.21 -20.79
N LEU A 20 9.15 -22.35 -19.64
CA LEU A 20 8.79 -23.29 -18.58
C LEU A 20 8.12 -22.58 -17.38
N CYS A 21 7.65 -21.34 -17.55
CA CYS A 21 7.00 -20.58 -16.51
C CYS A 21 5.49 -20.48 -16.76
N SER A 22 4.68 -20.76 -15.74
CA SER A 22 3.24 -20.46 -15.74
C SER A 22 2.93 -19.05 -15.22
N PHE A 23 3.92 -18.35 -14.64
CA PHE A 23 3.81 -16.95 -14.20
C PHE A 23 5.17 -16.24 -14.21
N PHE A 24 5.15 -14.90 -14.18
CA PHE A 24 6.34 -14.06 -14.03
C PHE A 24 6.37 -13.38 -12.67
N MET A 25 7.55 -13.29 -12.05
CA MET A 25 7.71 -12.49 -10.83
C MET A 25 7.72 -10.99 -11.13
N PRO A 26 6.84 -10.20 -10.51
CA PRO A 26 6.82 -8.76 -10.68
C PRO A 26 7.95 -8.08 -9.91
N ALA A 27 8.27 -6.85 -10.30
CA ALA A 27 9.08 -5.96 -9.49
C ALA A 27 8.18 -5.30 -8.44
N VAL A 28 8.43 -5.54 -7.15
CA VAL A 28 7.53 -5.12 -6.05
C VAL A 28 8.13 -4.02 -5.21
N VAL A 29 7.37 -2.94 -4.98
CA VAL A 29 7.59 -1.99 -3.87
C VAL A 29 6.90 -2.56 -2.63
N ASN A 30 7.61 -2.68 -1.52
CA ASN A 30 7.09 -3.18 -0.26
C ASN A 30 7.20 -2.12 0.85
N ARG A 31 6.07 -1.77 1.47
CA ARG A 31 5.93 -0.87 2.62
C ARG A 31 5.05 -1.51 3.68
N GLY A 32 5.37 -2.75 4.06
CA GLY A 32 4.53 -3.58 4.93
C GLY A 32 3.29 -4.04 4.18
N ASP A 33 2.11 -3.66 4.67
CA ASP A 33 0.82 -4.02 4.05
C ASP A 33 0.55 -3.29 2.72
N LEU A 34 1.27 -2.20 2.44
CA LEU A 34 1.22 -1.57 1.12
C LEU A 34 2.23 -2.23 0.18
N GLN A 35 1.71 -2.87 -0.87
CA GLN A 35 2.50 -3.49 -1.93
C GLN A 35 2.10 -2.95 -3.30
N ILE A 36 3.08 -2.60 -4.12
CA ILE A 36 2.86 -2.18 -5.52
C ILE A 36 3.68 -3.09 -6.42
N ALA A 37 3.00 -3.90 -7.23
CA ALA A 37 3.63 -4.84 -8.15
C ALA A 37 3.64 -4.28 -9.59
N VAL A 38 4.81 -4.26 -10.21
CA VAL A 38 5.00 -3.86 -11.61
C VAL A 38 5.36 -5.09 -12.44
N SER A 39 4.56 -5.38 -13.46
CA SER A 39 4.82 -6.47 -14.41
C SER A 39 4.79 -5.96 -15.84
N THR A 40 5.68 -6.50 -16.67
CA THR A 40 5.69 -6.29 -18.13
C THR A 40 5.29 -7.56 -18.88
N ASN A 41 4.68 -8.53 -18.21
CA ASN A 41 4.40 -9.87 -18.74
C ASN A 41 5.65 -10.52 -19.37
N GLY A 42 6.77 -10.49 -18.65
CA GLY A 42 8.06 -11.02 -19.12
C GLY A 42 8.78 -10.21 -20.21
N LYS A 43 8.12 -9.25 -20.87
CA LYS A 43 8.69 -8.52 -22.03
C LYS A 43 9.92 -7.66 -21.70
N SER A 44 9.98 -7.05 -20.52
CA SER A 44 11.11 -6.21 -20.11
C SER A 44 11.26 -6.14 -18.58
N PRO A 45 11.99 -7.10 -17.96
CA PRO A 45 12.32 -7.04 -16.54
C PRO A 45 13.06 -5.75 -16.15
N ALA A 46 13.88 -5.21 -17.06
CA ALA A 46 14.60 -3.95 -16.87
C ALA A 46 13.65 -2.75 -16.74
N LEU A 47 12.61 -2.66 -17.58
CA LEU A 47 11.60 -1.60 -17.47
C LEU A 47 10.79 -1.73 -16.17
N ALA A 48 10.35 -2.94 -15.82
CA ALA A 48 9.64 -3.19 -14.56
C ALA A 48 10.48 -2.70 -13.35
N LYS A 49 11.77 -3.03 -13.32
CA LYS A 49 12.71 -2.57 -12.29
C LYS A 49 12.86 -1.05 -12.25
N ARG A 50 12.91 -0.39 -13.41
CA ARG A 50 13.02 1.08 -13.49
C ARG A 50 11.77 1.79 -12.96
N ILE A 51 10.58 1.28 -13.28
CA ILE A 51 9.32 1.82 -12.74
C ILE A 51 9.25 1.59 -11.23
N ARG A 52 9.56 0.37 -10.76
CA ARG A 52 9.61 0.05 -9.33
C ARG A 52 10.50 1.01 -8.56
N ARG A 53 11.70 1.35 -9.07
CA ARG A 53 12.61 2.31 -8.43
C ARG A 53 12.01 3.71 -8.29
N ARG A 54 11.31 4.21 -9.32
CA ARG A 54 10.59 5.50 -9.23
C ARG A 54 9.48 5.46 -8.17
N LEU A 55 8.75 4.36 -8.11
CA LEU A 55 7.72 4.16 -7.10
C LEU A 55 8.31 4.01 -5.69
N GLU A 56 9.52 3.45 -5.54
CA GLU A 56 10.22 3.40 -4.24
C GLU A 56 10.54 4.82 -3.71
N GLU A 57 10.84 5.77 -4.60
CA GLU A 57 11.08 7.18 -4.27
C GLU A 57 9.78 7.92 -3.94
N GLU A 58 8.71 7.68 -4.71
CA GLU A 58 7.40 8.32 -4.52
C GLU A 58 6.69 7.82 -3.26
N TYR A 59 6.68 6.50 -3.05
CA TYR A 59 6.06 5.83 -1.92
C TYR A 59 7.14 5.45 -0.91
N GLY A 60 7.56 6.41 -0.09
CA GLY A 60 8.60 6.20 0.93
C GLY A 60 8.16 5.30 2.11
N PRO A 61 9.07 4.97 3.04
CA PRO A 61 8.79 4.15 4.22
C PRO A 61 7.61 4.62 5.07
N GLU A 62 7.31 5.93 5.07
CA GLU A 62 6.20 6.54 5.80
C GLU A 62 4.82 6.02 5.40
N TYR A 63 4.71 5.37 4.23
CA TYR A 63 3.45 4.79 3.78
C TYR A 63 3.00 3.60 4.63
N ALA A 64 3.92 2.90 5.29
CA ALA A 64 3.58 1.81 6.21
C ALA A 64 2.76 2.33 7.42
N PRO A 65 3.26 3.27 8.24
CA PRO A 65 2.46 3.82 9.33
C PRO A 65 1.29 4.69 8.85
N TRP A 66 1.38 5.30 7.65
CA TRP A 66 0.24 5.98 7.05
C TRP A 66 -0.94 5.04 6.78
N LEU A 67 -0.68 3.86 6.21
CA LEU A 67 -1.71 2.86 5.95
C LEU A 67 -2.34 2.36 7.24
N ASN A 68 -1.55 2.16 8.30
CA ASN A 68 -2.06 1.80 9.62
C ASN A 68 -3.04 2.84 10.17
N LEU A 69 -2.67 4.12 10.09
CA LEU A 69 -3.54 5.22 10.50
C LEU A 69 -4.83 5.27 9.68
N VAL A 70 -4.74 5.13 8.34
CA VAL A 70 -5.92 5.10 7.46
C VAL A 70 -6.83 3.91 7.78
N SER A 71 -6.26 2.75 8.11
CA SER A 71 -6.99 1.55 8.53
C SER A 71 -7.75 1.78 9.84
N GLU A 72 -7.09 2.38 10.85
CA GLU A 72 -7.75 2.73 12.10
C GLU A 72 -8.86 3.77 11.91
N TYR A 73 -8.58 4.81 11.13
CA TYR A 73 -9.56 5.84 10.75
C TYR A 73 -10.78 5.21 10.09
N ARG A 74 -10.56 4.30 9.14
CA ARG A 74 -11.64 3.54 8.48
C ARG A 74 -12.49 2.77 9.48
N ARG A 75 -11.87 2.02 10.38
CA ARG A 75 -12.59 1.23 11.39
C ARG A 75 -13.48 2.12 12.24
N LYS A 76 -12.93 3.21 12.78
CA LYS A 76 -13.65 4.12 13.67
C LYS A 76 -14.74 4.92 12.94
N ILE A 77 -14.50 5.42 11.73
CA ILE A 77 -15.51 6.18 10.99
C ILE A 77 -16.68 5.31 10.52
N MET A 78 -16.42 4.03 10.19
CA MET A 78 -17.49 3.09 9.88
C MET A 78 -18.42 2.81 11.06
N GLN A 79 -17.93 2.93 12.29
CA GLN A 79 -18.73 2.78 13.50
C GLN A 79 -19.50 4.05 13.86
N LYS A 80 -18.91 5.23 13.64
CA LYS A 80 -19.46 6.52 14.10
C LYS A 80 -20.38 7.21 13.09
N GLU A 81 -20.14 7.02 11.78
CA GLU A 81 -20.88 7.72 10.74
C GLU A 81 -21.62 6.73 9.83
N PRO A 82 -22.95 6.56 9.97
CA PRO A 82 -23.73 5.65 9.14
C PRO A 82 -23.88 6.14 7.69
N ASP A 83 -23.87 7.45 7.43
CA ASP A 83 -24.06 8.02 6.09
C ASP A 83 -22.81 7.81 5.22
N LYS A 84 -22.97 7.03 4.15
CA LYS A 84 -21.93 6.73 3.17
C LYS A 84 -21.34 7.98 2.51
N ARG A 85 -22.15 9.00 2.24
CA ARG A 85 -21.72 10.26 1.61
C ARG A 85 -20.82 11.05 2.56
N LYS A 86 -21.20 11.17 3.83
CA LYS A 86 -20.38 11.83 4.85
C LYS A 86 -19.07 11.09 5.10
N ARG A 87 -19.09 9.74 5.14
CA ARG A 87 -17.86 8.95 5.19
C ARG A 87 -16.92 9.26 4.02
N LYS A 88 -17.46 9.31 2.79
CA LYS A 88 -16.67 9.66 1.59
C LYS A 88 -16.04 11.04 1.72
N GLN A 89 -16.80 12.06 2.09
CA GLN A 89 -16.30 13.42 2.29
C GLN A 89 -15.18 13.47 3.34
N ALA A 90 -15.34 12.71 4.44
CA ALA A 90 -14.33 12.64 5.48
C ALA A 90 -13.03 11.95 5.00
N TYR A 91 -13.11 10.93 4.13
CA TYR A 91 -11.92 10.38 3.46
C TYR A 91 -11.26 11.39 2.52
N ASP A 92 -12.04 12.06 1.69
CA ASP A 92 -11.52 13.07 0.75
C ASP A 92 -10.79 14.17 1.53
N ARG A 93 -11.31 14.60 2.69
CA ARG A 93 -10.63 15.55 3.59
C ARG A 93 -9.35 14.99 4.19
N LEU A 94 -9.35 13.74 4.65
CA LEU A 94 -8.16 13.10 5.18
C LEU A 94 -7.04 13.05 4.13
N PHE A 95 -7.33 12.60 2.91
CA PHE A 95 -6.34 12.46 1.85
C PHE A 95 -5.86 13.82 1.28
N ASN A 96 -6.71 14.84 1.28
CA ASN A 96 -6.34 16.20 0.87
C ASN A 96 -5.72 17.04 2.01
N SER A 97 -5.55 16.47 3.20
CA SER A 97 -4.94 17.15 4.35
C SER A 97 -3.43 16.96 4.40
N ASN A 98 -2.76 17.72 5.28
CA ASN A 98 -1.32 17.56 5.53
C ASN A 98 -0.96 16.40 6.47
N ILE A 99 -1.89 15.47 6.76
CA ILE A 99 -1.61 14.37 7.71
C ILE A 99 -0.51 13.44 7.18
N LEU A 100 -0.49 13.10 5.90
CA LEU A 100 0.60 12.30 5.32
C LEU A 100 1.96 12.98 5.50
N GLU A 101 2.04 14.30 5.33
CA GLU A 101 3.28 15.05 5.57
C GLU A 101 3.69 15.02 7.05
N LYS A 102 2.73 15.07 7.97
CA LYS A 102 3.01 14.91 9.41
C LYS A 102 3.51 13.50 9.73
N VAL A 103 2.88 12.47 9.16
CA VAL A 103 3.33 11.07 9.28
C VAL A 103 4.76 10.92 8.76
N ARG A 104 5.07 11.52 7.60
CA ARG A 104 6.43 11.55 7.03
C ARG A 104 7.43 12.15 8.00
N LYS A 105 7.12 13.31 8.61
CA LYS A 105 8.00 13.97 9.59
C LYS A 105 8.19 13.13 10.86
N LEU A 106 7.12 12.54 11.38
CA LEU A 106 7.19 11.67 12.57
C LEU A 106 7.98 10.38 12.31
N SER A 107 7.75 9.74 11.16
CA SER A 107 8.39 8.47 10.78
C SER A 107 9.89 8.61 10.62
N ARG A 108 10.39 9.76 10.17
CA ARG A 108 11.83 10.04 10.06
C ARG A 108 12.53 10.08 11.41
N ASN A 109 11.84 10.52 12.46
CA ASN A 109 12.43 10.71 13.79
C ASN A 109 12.21 9.49 14.69
N ASN A 110 11.03 8.88 14.66
CA ASN A 110 10.70 7.67 15.40
C ASN A 110 9.47 6.96 14.80
N PRO A 111 9.65 5.90 13.97
CA PRO A 111 8.57 5.21 13.27
C PRO A 111 7.46 4.68 14.18
N GLU A 112 7.79 4.24 15.39
CA GLU A 112 6.82 3.65 16.32
C GLU A 112 5.90 4.70 16.96
N MET A 113 6.27 5.98 16.92
CA MET A 113 5.48 7.05 17.52
C MET A 113 4.32 7.53 16.67
N VAL A 114 4.23 7.16 15.39
CA VAL A 114 3.19 7.68 14.49
C VAL A 114 1.80 7.32 15.00
N ASN A 115 1.59 6.06 15.37
CA ASN A 115 0.29 5.56 15.86
C ASN A 115 -0.08 6.15 17.23
N ASN A 116 0.90 6.57 18.04
CA ASN A 116 0.66 7.12 19.37
C ASN A 116 0.46 8.65 19.37
N LYS A 117 0.94 9.37 18.34
CA LYS A 117 0.91 10.84 18.29
C LYS A 117 -0.21 11.43 17.44
N ILE A 118 -0.84 10.64 16.58
CA ILE A 118 -1.98 11.10 15.78
C ILE A 118 -3.26 10.48 16.32
N ASP A 119 -4.03 11.28 17.03
CA ASP A 119 -5.34 10.90 17.56
C ASP A 119 -6.38 10.80 16.43
N VAL A 120 -6.76 9.57 16.11
CA VAL A 120 -7.75 9.26 15.08
C VAL A 120 -9.15 9.75 15.44
N ASP A 121 -9.53 9.74 16.72
CA ASP A 121 -10.84 10.23 17.15
C ASP A 121 -10.94 11.75 16.91
N LYS A 122 -9.86 12.47 17.19
CA LYS A 122 -9.75 13.90 16.86
C LYS A 122 -9.81 14.17 15.35
N LEU A 123 -9.21 13.30 14.52
CA LEU A 123 -9.32 13.43 13.06
C LEU A 123 -10.75 13.22 12.58
N ILE A 124 -11.46 12.24 13.13
CA ILE A 124 -12.86 11.97 12.76
C ILE A 124 -13.72 13.18 13.14
N SER A 125 -13.66 13.67 14.37
CA SER A 125 -14.42 14.87 14.76
C SER A 125 -14.12 16.06 13.84
N ARG A 126 -12.84 16.30 13.53
CA ARG A 126 -12.43 17.38 12.63
C ARG A 126 -12.98 17.24 11.21
N PHE A 127 -13.03 16.01 10.66
CA PHE A 127 -13.37 15.78 9.26
C PHE A 127 -14.80 15.32 9.02
N SER A 128 -15.57 14.99 10.06
CA SER A 128 -16.98 14.62 9.98
C SER A 128 -17.96 15.78 10.23
N GLU A 129 -17.54 16.86 10.90
CA GLU A 129 -18.42 17.96 11.32
C GLU A 129 -18.57 19.12 10.31
N GLN A 130 -17.80 19.11 9.22
CA GLN A 130 -17.90 20.11 8.14
C GLN A 130 -18.65 19.58 6.94
#